data_AF-A0A3A4RUU8-F1
#
_entry.id   AF-A0A3A4RUU8-F1
#
_cell.length_a   1.000
_cell.length_b   1.000
_cell.length_c   1.000
_cell.angle_alpha   90.00
_cell.angle_beta   90.00
_cell.angle_gamma   90.00
#
_symmetry.space_group_name_H-M   'P 1'
#
loop_
_entity.id
_entity.type
_entity.pdbx_description
1 polymer ?
#
loop_
_entity_poly.entity_id
_entity_poly.type
_entity_poly.pdbx_seq_one_letter_code
_entity_poly.pdbx_strand_id
1 'polypeptide(L)'
;MNDTKFQIFSQHVLFAAFLLIISMPSVFMLVTPRFEISKSEKRKLATLPQFSLSKQSLKELPAKLEAYLNDHFGYRDTHLFFNSYIKVKMLGISPVEKVVIGKENWLYLNDWRSIEDYMGLQTPQEVQLKAWKLLFEKRKKWLEKQGIAYLFVIVPDKQTIYPEYLPDYITKTGNQTRLDCLLEYLDGKFDENILDLRPAFLKAKHLDLLYYITDTHWNQLGAYLGYKEILERIRSHFPNNPGLVDLPIQKSYKNATGLDLANMINMEKFYKDFSPVIALPEACAKLIKNEGLPQLFLLEGKMPFSRGCDKSDLRAVIFRDSFSESIILPLSEHFKEIVYIWHPYDQNAMNELTTQSKPDIVIEECAEMVLLWHYPIVKCHNIIGNDFLEKGETQKAIIEFEKVLKLYPEHPDALNNIGFALMKERKLAKAIHIFKSVLNNYPDHVQTKDNLRVATQQLNQINRTIQTIKSKFELEPKNHTLHYQLGQQYYRKGDAEAAVLEYRKAIELKTDYADAIYNLAILFAEHKEYNKAISLFNALTALTPDNLSIYYNIACMYAGQYRPKEAVAWLEKAVRKGYNNWNLIKTDKDLSNIRNSLQFKNFIQKNDRTDTGL
;
A
#
# COMPACT_ATOMS: atom_id res chain seq x y z
N MET A 1 2.14 57.89 62.59
CA MET A 1 1.25 58.33 61.48
C MET A 1 1.90 58.26 60.10
N ASN A 2 3.23 58.35 59.96
CA ASN A 2 3.88 58.24 58.64
C ASN A 2 4.00 56.79 58.11
N ASP A 3 4.21 55.79 58.97
CA ASP A 3 4.32 54.39 58.54
C ASP A 3 3.02 53.81 57.97
N THR A 4 1.87 54.20 58.54
CA THR A 4 0.56 53.72 58.09
C THR A 4 0.17 54.29 56.73
N LYS A 5 0.49 55.56 56.47
CA LYS A 5 0.29 56.19 55.15
C LYS A 5 1.22 55.61 54.08
N PHE A 6 2.47 55.28 54.46
CA PHE A 6 3.42 54.62 53.57
C PHE A 6 3.00 53.19 53.23
N GLN A 7 2.50 52.41 54.21
CA GLN A 7 1.93 51.08 53.98
C GLN A 7 0.70 51.10 53.07
N ILE A 8 -0.24 52.03 53.30
CA ILE A 8 -1.45 52.16 52.47
C ILE A 8 -1.07 52.59 51.04
N PHE A 9 -0.13 53.54 50.89
CA PHE A 9 0.39 53.94 49.59
C PHE A 9 1.07 52.76 48.87
N SER A 10 1.91 51.98 49.57
CA SER A 10 2.54 50.78 49.03
C SER A 10 1.52 49.71 48.62
N GLN A 11 0.42 49.54 49.37
CA GLN A 11 -0.64 48.58 49.03
C GLN A 11 -1.44 49.03 47.79
N HIS A 12 -1.77 50.30 47.67
CA HIS A 12 -2.44 50.83 46.47
C HIS A 12 -1.55 50.77 45.23
N VAL A 13 -0.25 51.02 45.37
CA VAL A 13 0.73 50.86 44.28
C VAL A 13 0.83 49.40 43.85
N LEU A 14 0.93 48.45 44.79
CA LEU A 14 0.96 47.02 44.50
C LEU A 14 -0.34 46.54 43.84
N PHE A 15 -1.49 47.02 44.32
CA PHE A 15 -2.80 46.70 43.74
C PHE A 15 -2.94 47.26 42.31
N ALA A 16 -2.54 48.52 42.09
CA ALA A 16 -2.56 49.12 40.76
C ALA A 16 -1.60 48.40 39.80
N ALA A 17 -0.40 48.04 40.26
CA ALA A 17 0.55 47.26 39.49
C ALA A 17 0.00 45.87 39.15
N PHE A 18 -0.64 45.19 40.11
CA PHE A 18 -1.27 43.89 39.89
C PHE A 18 -2.40 43.95 38.84
N LEU A 19 -3.29 44.94 38.94
CA LEU A 19 -4.35 45.15 37.95
C LEU A 19 -3.79 45.49 36.57
N LEU A 20 -2.72 46.29 36.50
CA LEU A 20 -2.05 46.62 35.25
C LEU A 20 -1.44 45.37 34.62
N ILE A 21 -0.77 44.52 35.41
CA ILE A 21 -0.15 43.27 34.94
C ILE A 21 -1.20 42.29 34.41
N ILE A 22 -2.32 42.10 35.13
CA ILE A 22 -3.38 41.17 34.72
C ILE A 22 -4.17 41.67 33.52
N SER A 23 -4.36 42.99 33.38
CA SER A 23 -5.05 43.57 32.23
C SER A 23 -4.17 43.70 30.99
N MET A 24 -2.84 43.66 31.15
CA MET A 24 -1.88 43.85 30.07
C MET A 24 -2.07 42.88 28.88
N PRO A 25 -2.28 41.56 29.06
CA PRO A 25 -2.50 40.65 27.94
C PRO A 25 -3.78 40.96 27.15
N SER A 26 -4.85 41.37 27.84
CA SER A 26 -6.11 41.75 27.22
C SER A 26 -5.98 43.06 26.44
N VAL A 27 -5.25 44.05 26.98
CA VAL A 27 -4.93 45.29 26.27
C VAL A 27 -4.07 44.99 25.05
N PHE A 28 -3.05 44.14 25.21
CA PHE A 28 -2.13 43.79 24.13
C PHE A 28 -2.84 43.05 23.00
N MET A 29 -3.75 42.13 23.31
CA MET A 29 -4.64 41.47 22.35
C MET A 29 -5.41 42.46 21.46
N LEU A 30 -5.83 43.61 22.00
CA LEU A 30 -6.57 44.62 21.25
C LEU A 30 -5.68 45.43 20.30
N VAL A 31 -4.39 45.60 20.63
CA VAL A 31 -3.45 46.45 19.88
C VAL A 31 -2.47 45.68 19.00
N THR A 32 -2.32 44.36 19.19
CA THR A 32 -1.45 43.54 18.35
C THR A 32 -2.04 43.31 16.96
N PRO A 33 -1.22 43.36 15.89
CA PRO A 33 -1.65 42.97 14.56
C PRO A 33 -2.22 41.56 14.56
N ARG A 34 -3.39 41.38 13.95
CA ARG A 34 -4.02 40.07 13.81
C ARG A 34 -3.33 39.30 12.70
N PHE A 35 -2.59 38.27 13.08
CA PHE A 35 -2.03 37.32 12.11
C PHE A 35 -3.05 36.23 11.82
N GLU A 36 -3.08 35.74 10.58
CA GLU A 36 -3.89 34.58 10.21
C GLU A 36 -3.21 33.25 10.56
N ILE A 37 -1.87 33.27 10.70
CA ILE A 37 -1.04 32.09 10.96
C ILE A 37 -0.14 32.40 12.16
N SER A 38 -0.13 31.48 13.13
CA SER A 38 0.81 31.53 14.26
C SER A 38 2.25 31.40 13.77
N LYS A 39 3.13 32.30 14.20
CA LYS A 39 4.56 32.22 13.85
C LYS A 39 5.26 31.06 14.53
N SER A 40 4.87 30.75 15.76
CA SER A 40 5.45 29.68 16.58
C SER A 40 4.84 28.31 16.26
N GLU A 41 3.51 28.24 16.13
CA GLU A 41 2.79 26.97 15.94
C GLU A 41 2.59 26.61 14.45
N LYS A 42 2.91 27.51 13.50
CA LYS A 42 2.73 27.35 12.04
C LYS A 42 1.34 26.84 11.64
N ARG A 43 0.30 27.17 12.41
CA ARG A 43 -1.10 26.81 12.16
C ARG A 43 -1.98 28.04 11.97
N LYS A 44 -3.10 27.85 11.27
CA LYS A 44 -4.12 28.89 11.15
C LYS A 44 -4.71 29.20 12.53
N LEU A 45 -4.83 30.49 12.83
CA LEU A 45 -5.44 30.98 14.06
C LEU A 45 -6.96 31.08 13.86
N ALA A 46 -7.70 30.84 14.94
CA ALA A 46 -9.14 31.01 14.97
C ALA A 46 -9.50 32.45 14.59
N THR A 47 -10.50 32.61 13.71
CA THR A 47 -11.03 33.91 13.33
C THR A 47 -12.14 34.33 14.29
N LEU A 48 -12.36 35.63 14.43
CA LEU A 48 -13.45 36.15 15.26
C LEU A 48 -14.79 35.55 14.75
N PRO A 49 -15.57 34.86 15.60
CA PRO A 49 -16.81 34.24 15.15
C PRO A 49 -17.81 35.29 14.67
N GLN A 50 -18.50 34.98 13.57
CA GLN A 50 -19.63 35.80 13.13
C GLN A 50 -20.80 35.59 14.10
N PHE A 51 -21.38 36.68 14.57
CA PHE A 51 -22.55 36.65 15.42
C PHE A 51 -23.80 36.43 14.57
N SER A 52 -24.43 35.26 14.71
CA SER A 52 -25.71 34.92 14.09
C SER A 52 -26.67 34.33 15.13
N LEU A 53 -27.95 34.67 15.03
CA LEU A 53 -29.02 34.23 15.92
C LEU A 53 -29.56 32.82 15.60
N SER A 54 -28.90 32.07 14.72
CA SER A 54 -29.29 30.69 14.43
C SER A 54 -29.00 29.76 15.61
N LYS A 55 -29.82 28.72 15.80
CA LYS A 55 -29.66 27.73 16.87
C LYS A 55 -28.30 27.04 16.85
N GLN A 56 -27.76 26.77 15.66
CA GLN A 56 -26.44 26.18 15.48
C GLN A 56 -25.32 27.17 15.83
N SER A 57 -25.42 28.42 15.37
CA SER A 57 -24.45 29.48 15.68
C SER A 57 -24.35 29.74 17.19
N LEU A 58 -25.49 29.85 17.89
CA LEU A 58 -25.52 30.05 19.34
C LEU A 58 -24.93 28.88 20.12
N LYS A 59 -25.06 27.64 19.62
CA LYS A 59 -24.49 26.44 20.23
C LYS A 59 -22.96 26.39 20.06
N GLU A 60 -22.44 26.81 18.92
CA GLU A 60 -21.00 26.79 18.60
C GLU A 60 -20.24 28.04 19.07
N LEU A 61 -20.95 29.15 19.34
CA LEU A 61 -20.37 30.45 19.68
C LEU A 61 -19.40 30.42 20.88
N PRO A 62 -19.69 29.77 22.02
CA PRO A 62 -18.76 29.73 23.15
C PRO A 62 -17.41 29.11 22.77
N ALA A 63 -17.43 27.95 22.11
CA ALA A 63 -16.22 27.24 21.70
C ALA A 63 -15.40 28.04 20.66
N LYS A 64 -16.07 28.69 19.70
CA LYS A 64 -15.40 29.53 18.69
C LYS A 64 -14.80 30.80 19.30
N LEU A 65 -15.50 31.42 20.25
CA LEU A 65 -15.03 32.60 20.96
C LEU A 65 -13.84 32.26 21.87
N GLU A 66 -13.91 31.15 22.60
CA GLU A 66 -12.81 30.64 23.42
C GLU A 66 -11.57 30.34 22.56
N ALA A 67 -11.75 29.63 21.44
CA ALA A 67 -10.66 29.37 20.49
C ALA A 67 -10.02 30.68 19.98
N TYR A 68 -10.82 31.68 19.63
CA TYR A 68 -10.34 33.00 19.23
C TYR A 68 -9.57 33.71 20.36
N LEU A 69 -10.14 33.76 21.57
CA LEU A 69 -9.47 34.41 22.72
C LEU A 69 -8.14 33.74 23.06
N ASN A 70 -8.09 32.40 23.02
CA ASN A 70 -6.87 31.65 23.27
C ASN A 70 -5.79 31.87 22.20
N ASP A 71 -6.20 31.98 20.93
CA ASP A 71 -5.31 32.17 19.79
C ASP A 71 -4.74 33.59 19.70
N HIS A 72 -5.52 34.58 20.12
CA HIS A 72 -5.16 36.00 20.05
C HIS A 72 -4.76 36.59 21.40
N PHE A 73 -4.59 35.76 22.43
CA PHE A 73 -4.17 36.21 23.77
C PHE A 73 -2.84 36.97 23.71
N GLY A 74 -2.78 38.14 24.37
CA GLY A 74 -1.59 38.97 24.39
C GLY A 74 -0.38 38.21 24.93
N TYR A 75 0.76 38.34 24.26
CA TYR A 75 2.01 37.66 24.59
C TYR A 75 2.00 36.13 24.47
N ARG A 76 1.03 35.52 23.77
CA ARG A 76 0.98 34.05 23.57
C ARG A 76 2.32 33.47 23.11
N ASP A 77 2.90 34.00 22.03
CA ASP A 77 4.18 33.51 21.50
C ASP A 77 5.31 33.61 22.54
N THR A 78 5.33 34.68 23.34
CA THR A 78 6.30 34.87 24.43
C THR A 78 6.13 33.82 25.52
N HIS A 79 4.88 33.48 25.88
CA HIS A 79 4.59 32.45 26.88
C HIS A 79 4.95 31.05 26.36
N LEU A 80 4.60 30.74 25.10
CA LEU A 80 4.95 29.48 24.45
C LEU A 80 6.47 29.31 24.37
N PHE A 81 7.19 30.38 24.02
CA PHE A 81 8.65 30.41 24.02
C PHE A 81 9.22 30.17 25.42
N PHE A 82 8.77 30.94 26.42
CA PHE A 82 9.32 30.82 27.78
C PHE A 82 9.06 29.44 28.40
N ASN A 83 7.87 28.88 28.18
CA ASN A 83 7.55 27.50 28.55
C ASN A 83 8.47 26.49 27.85
N SER A 84 8.69 26.65 26.54
CA SER A 84 9.60 25.78 25.77
C SER A 84 11.05 25.91 26.26
N TYR A 85 11.49 27.13 26.56
CA TYR A 85 12.82 27.40 27.11
C TYR A 85 13.03 26.72 28.46
N ILE A 86 12.09 26.84 29.41
CA ILE A 86 12.16 26.15 30.71
C ILE A 86 12.21 24.64 30.49
N LYS A 87 11.28 24.09 29.71
CA LYS A 87 11.21 22.64 29.45
C LYS A 87 12.52 22.10 28.85
N VAL A 88 13.02 22.76 27.81
CA VAL A 88 14.20 22.28 27.07
C VAL A 88 15.49 22.55 27.83
N LYS A 89 15.71 23.76 28.34
CA LYS A 89 17.01 24.17 28.92
C LYS A 89 17.13 23.93 30.43
N MET A 90 16.03 23.92 31.18
CA MET A 90 16.07 23.66 32.63
C MET A 90 15.71 22.21 32.96
N LEU A 91 14.72 21.64 32.27
CA LEU A 91 14.19 20.31 32.62
C LEU A 91 14.66 19.19 31.68
N GLY A 92 15.25 19.52 30.53
CA GLY A 92 15.68 18.52 29.54
C GLY A 92 14.52 17.74 28.90
N ILE A 93 13.29 18.27 28.93
CA ILE A 93 12.10 17.63 28.39
C ILE A 93 11.58 18.39 27.17
N SER A 94 10.99 17.66 26.22
CA SER A 94 10.40 18.29 25.05
C SER A 94 9.06 18.97 25.38
N PRO A 95 8.79 20.17 24.84
CA PRO A 95 7.46 20.76 24.90
C PRO A 95 6.45 20.07 23.97
N VAL A 96 6.92 19.25 23.02
CA VAL A 96 6.11 18.56 22.00
C VAL A 96 6.45 17.08 21.97
N GLU A 97 5.44 16.22 22.10
CA GLU A 97 5.59 14.75 22.16
C GLU A 97 6.32 14.15 20.93
N LYS A 98 6.14 14.79 19.76
CA LYS A 98 6.75 14.40 18.49
C LYS A 98 8.25 14.66 18.40
N VAL A 99 8.86 15.32 19.38
CA VAL A 99 10.30 15.63 19.37
C VAL A 99 10.92 15.07 20.64
N VAL A 100 11.99 14.30 20.50
CA VAL A 100 12.82 13.81 21.61
C VAL A 100 14.05 14.70 21.72
N ILE A 101 14.32 15.19 22.93
CA ILE A 101 15.55 15.92 23.26
C ILE A 101 16.64 14.89 23.57
N GLY A 102 17.62 14.77 22.69
CA GLY A 102 18.79 13.93 22.86
C GLY A 102 19.96 14.64 23.55
N LYS A 103 21.08 13.93 23.63
CA LYS A 103 22.34 14.44 24.16
C LYS A 103 22.94 15.47 23.18
N GLU A 104 23.76 16.38 23.71
CA GLU A 104 24.53 17.33 22.89
C GLU A 104 23.69 18.16 21.90
N ASN A 105 22.45 18.52 22.29
CA ASN A 105 21.48 19.25 21.47
C ASN A 105 20.92 18.48 20.26
N TRP A 106 21.15 17.17 20.14
CA TRP A 106 20.47 16.35 19.13
C TRP A 106 18.97 16.30 19.37
N LEU A 107 18.20 16.50 18.31
CA LEU A 107 16.74 16.36 18.35
C LEU A 107 16.35 15.16 17.50
N TYR A 108 15.40 14.34 17.95
CA TYR A 108 14.89 13.22 17.16
C TYR A 108 13.40 13.35 16.93
N LEU A 109 12.95 12.92 15.77
CA LEU A 109 11.54 12.81 15.47
C LEU A 109 10.96 11.57 16.17
N ASN A 110 9.85 11.75 16.86
CA ASN A 110 9.03 10.71 17.46
C ASN A 110 7.62 10.76 16.87
N ASP A 111 7.53 10.46 15.58
CA ASP A 111 6.29 10.34 14.85
C ASP A 111 6.33 9.02 14.05
N TRP A 112 5.18 8.51 13.60
CA TRP A 112 5.06 7.17 12.99
C TRP A 112 5.62 6.02 13.84
N ARG A 113 5.77 6.24 15.16
CA ARG A 113 6.40 5.33 16.12
C ARG A 113 7.85 4.99 15.80
N SER A 114 8.58 5.92 15.18
CA SER A 114 10.00 5.78 14.79
C SER A 114 10.94 5.40 15.94
N ILE A 115 10.73 5.98 17.13
CA ILE A 115 11.52 5.66 18.33
C ILE A 115 11.17 4.26 18.87
N GLU A 116 9.88 3.93 18.96
CA GLU A 116 9.44 2.59 19.38
C GLU A 116 9.95 1.51 18.41
N ASP A 117 9.99 1.81 17.12
CA ASP A 117 10.52 0.94 16.08
C ASP A 117 12.03 0.71 16.25
N TYR A 118 12.80 1.79 16.45
CA TYR A 118 14.22 1.70 16.80
C TYR A 118 14.48 0.87 18.06
N MET A 119 13.63 1.03 19.08
CA MET A 119 13.71 0.23 20.31
C MET A 119 13.35 -1.25 20.10
N GLY A 120 12.82 -1.63 18.93
CA GLY A 120 12.38 -2.98 18.60
C GLY A 120 11.03 -3.35 19.21
N LEU A 121 10.19 -2.35 19.52
CA LEU A 121 8.86 -2.52 20.11
C LEU A 121 7.75 -2.61 19.06
N GLN A 122 8.06 -2.34 17.79
CA GLN A 122 7.11 -2.43 16.68
C GLN A 122 7.33 -3.71 15.87
N THR A 123 6.71 -4.81 16.27
CA THR A 123 6.73 -6.03 15.47
C THR A 123 5.65 -5.96 14.37
N PRO A 124 6.01 -5.98 13.08
CA PRO A 124 5.03 -6.00 12.01
C PRO A 124 4.26 -7.32 12.00
N GLN A 125 2.97 -7.26 11.67
CA GLN A 125 2.18 -8.49 11.49
C GLN A 125 2.58 -9.18 10.19
N GLU A 126 2.52 -10.52 10.17
CA GLU A 126 2.83 -11.32 8.97
C GLU A 126 2.02 -10.86 7.74
N VAL A 127 0.75 -10.46 7.95
CA VAL A 127 -0.11 -9.93 6.89
C VAL A 127 0.46 -8.67 6.22
N GLN A 128 1.15 -7.81 6.96
CA GLN A 128 1.77 -6.59 6.43
C GLN A 128 2.98 -6.94 5.57
N LEU A 129 3.85 -7.84 6.07
CA LEU A 129 5.03 -8.31 5.33
C LEU A 129 4.63 -9.03 4.04
N LYS A 130 3.60 -9.88 4.12
CA LYS A 130 3.04 -10.57 2.97
C LYS A 130 2.42 -9.62 1.95
N ALA A 131 1.64 -8.63 2.40
CA ALA A 131 1.02 -7.64 1.51
C ALA A 131 2.08 -6.75 0.83
N TRP A 132 3.11 -6.33 1.58
CA TRP A 132 4.23 -5.56 1.03
C TRP A 132 4.94 -6.35 -0.06
N LYS A 133 5.36 -7.59 0.24
CA LYS A 133 6.05 -8.47 -0.72
C LYS A 133 5.21 -8.68 -1.99
N LEU A 134 3.92 -8.96 -1.81
CA LEU A 134 3.00 -9.18 -2.92
C LEU A 134 2.89 -7.94 -3.82
N LEU A 135 2.75 -6.73 -3.25
CA LEU A 135 2.69 -5.51 -4.04
C LEU A 135 4.01 -5.24 -4.77
N PHE A 136 5.14 -5.38 -4.07
CA PHE A 136 6.47 -5.21 -4.67
C PHE A 136 6.65 -6.14 -5.88
N GLU A 137 6.38 -7.44 -5.72
CA GLU A 137 6.49 -8.42 -6.81
C GLU A 137 5.52 -8.13 -7.96
N LYS A 138 4.29 -7.67 -7.67
CA LYS A 138 3.31 -7.30 -8.70
C LYS A 138 3.79 -6.10 -9.51
N ARG A 139 4.31 -5.06 -8.86
CA ARG A 139 4.85 -3.86 -9.51
C ARG A 139 6.07 -4.20 -10.34
N LYS A 140 7.04 -4.91 -9.76
CA LYS A 140 8.24 -5.39 -10.45
C LYS A 140 7.88 -6.14 -11.73
N LYS A 141 7.02 -7.17 -11.65
CA LYS A 141 6.56 -7.94 -12.81
C LYS A 141 5.82 -7.11 -13.85
N TRP A 142 5.07 -6.09 -13.42
CA TRP A 142 4.35 -5.22 -14.34
C TRP A 142 5.30 -4.29 -15.10
N LEU A 143 6.28 -3.69 -14.41
CA LEU A 143 7.31 -2.83 -14.99
C LEU A 143 8.24 -3.61 -15.93
N GLU A 144 8.68 -4.81 -15.52
CA GLU A 144 9.51 -5.69 -16.35
C GLU A 144 8.85 -6.05 -17.68
N LYS A 145 7.53 -6.29 -17.69
CA LYS A 145 6.77 -6.55 -18.92
C LYS A 145 6.76 -5.37 -19.90
N GLN A 146 6.99 -4.16 -19.39
CA GLN A 146 7.11 -2.94 -20.19
C GLN A 146 8.57 -2.61 -20.54
N GLY A 147 9.54 -3.43 -20.10
CA GLY A 147 10.97 -3.17 -20.27
C GLY A 147 11.49 -2.05 -19.35
N ILE A 148 10.81 -1.78 -18.23
CA ILE A 148 11.14 -0.70 -17.29
C ILE A 148 11.80 -1.31 -16.06
N ALA A 149 12.99 -0.81 -15.69
CA ALA A 149 13.68 -1.20 -14.48
C ALA A 149 12.97 -0.65 -13.22
N TYR A 150 13.17 -1.28 -12.07
CA TYR A 150 12.49 -0.91 -10.84
C TYR A 150 13.46 -0.89 -9.65
N LEU A 151 13.43 0.19 -8.88
CA LEU A 151 14.30 0.35 -7.71
C LEU A 151 13.50 0.88 -6.52
N PHE A 152 13.53 0.16 -5.41
CA PHE A 152 12.96 0.58 -4.14
C PHE A 152 14.09 0.98 -3.17
N VAL A 153 14.15 2.26 -2.82
CA VAL A 153 15.19 2.85 -1.98
C VAL A 153 14.64 3.13 -0.59
N ILE A 154 15.36 2.66 0.42
CA ILE A 154 15.02 2.83 1.83
C ILE A 154 16.04 3.76 2.47
N VAL A 155 15.56 4.94 2.87
CA VAL A 155 16.37 5.96 3.53
C VAL A 155 16.36 5.70 5.04
N PRO A 156 17.53 5.59 5.70
CA PRO A 156 17.59 5.25 7.12
C PRO A 156 17.04 6.36 8.00
N ASP A 157 16.55 5.96 9.16
CA ASP A 157 16.17 6.92 10.19
C ASP A 157 17.40 7.47 10.94
N LYS A 158 17.31 8.71 11.42
CA LYS A 158 18.42 9.35 12.15
C LYS A 158 18.81 8.59 13.42
N GLN A 159 17.84 8.06 14.15
CA GLN A 159 18.08 7.26 15.36
C GLN A 159 18.73 5.90 15.05
N THR A 160 18.54 5.37 13.83
CA THR A 160 19.22 4.15 13.37
C THR A 160 20.70 4.42 13.11
N ILE A 161 21.03 5.59 12.56
CA ILE A 161 22.42 5.96 12.24
C ILE A 161 23.17 6.52 13.45
N TYR A 162 22.53 7.36 14.27
CA TYR A 162 23.14 8.06 15.40
C TYR A 162 22.43 7.74 16.73
N PRO A 163 22.41 6.48 17.19
CA PRO A 163 21.78 6.14 18.47
C PRO A 163 22.54 6.66 19.69
N GLU A 164 23.83 6.96 19.57
CA GLU A 164 24.69 7.39 20.69
C GLU A 164 24.26 8.72 21.32
N TYR A 165 23.54 9.57 20.56
CA TYR A 165 22.99 10.83 21.08
C TYR A 165 21.53 10.72 21.53
N LEU A 166 20.93 9.53 21.52
CA LEU A 166 19.65 9.32 22.17
C LEU A 166 19.78 9.42 23.71
N PRO A 167 18.71 9.82 24.41
CA PRO A 167 18.64 9.74 25.86
C PRO A 167 18.83 8.33 26.39
N ASP A 168 19.42 8.19 27.59
CA ASP A 168 19.72 6.88 28.19
C ASP A 168 18.48 6.01 28.47
N TYR A 169 17.29 6.61 28.53
CA TYR A 169 16.04 5.85 28.70
C TYR A 169 15.52 5.24 27.39
N ILE A 170 16.05 5.65 26.23
CA ILE A 170 15.75 5.06 24.92
C ILE A 170 16.86 4.07 24.60
N THR A 171 16.62 2.82 24.94
CA THR A 171 17.55 1.71 24.67
C THR A 171 16.91 0.70 23.74
N LYS A 172 17.74 0.03 22.93
CA LYS A 172 17.28 -1.07 22.08
C LYS A 172 16.96 -2.27 22.97
N THR A 173 15.67 -2.54 23.18
CA THR A 173 15.17 -3.61 24.07
C THR A 173 14.70 -4.82 23.28
N GLY A 174 14.13 -4.61 22.09
CA GLY A 174 13.77 -5.64 21.14
C GLY A 174 14.92 -5.98 20.19
N ASN A 175 14.76 -7.10 19.48
CA ASN A 175 15.82 -7.64 18.62
C ASN A 175 15.86 -7.00 17.23
N GLN A 176 14.74 -6.46 16.73
CA GLN A 176 14.57 -6.11 15.32
C GLN A 176 13.67 -4.89 15.13
N THR A 177 14.00 -4.04 14.16
CA THR A 177 13.08 -3.00 13.63
C THR A 177 12.12 -3.60 12.61
N ARG A 178 11.08 -2.85 12.21
CA ARG A 178 10.18 -3.23 11.11
C ARG A 178 10.93 -3.55 9.82
N LEU A 179 11.99 -2.79 9.51
CA LEU A 179 12.85 -3.05 8.36
C LEU A 179 13.61 -4.36 8.54
N ASP A 180 14.20 -4.62 9.71
CA ASP A 180 14.88 -5.90 9.98
C ASP A 180 13.94 -7.10 9.79
N CYS A 181 12.71 -7.02 10.31
CA CYS A 181 11.70 -8.07 10.12
C CYS A 181 11.31 -8.25 8.64
N LEU A 182 11.21 -7.16 7.86
CA LEU A 182 10.94 -7.24 6.44
C LEU A 182 12.08 -7.94 5.70
N LEU A 183 13.33 -7.57 5.99
CA LEU A 183 14.50 -8.16 5.34
C LEU A 183 14.63 -9.65 5.66
N GLU A 184 14.40 -10.05 6.91
CA GLU A 184 14.36 -11.47 7.28
C GLU A 184 13.26 -12.22 6.52
N TYR A 185 12.04 -11.65 6.42
CA TYR A 185 10.94 -12.24 5.68
C TYR A 185 11.23 -12.39 4.17
N LEU A 186 12.12 -11.57 3.63
CA LEU A 186 12.61 -11.65 2.25
C LEU A 186 13.85 -12.58 2.11
N ASP A 187 14.10 -13.47 3.08
CA ASP A 187 15.25 -14.40 3.14
C ASP A 187 16.60 -13.69 3.35
N GLY A 188 16.59 -12.54 4.03
CA GLY A 188 17.79 -11.77 4.36
C GLY A 188 18.55 -11.21 3.16
N LYS A 189 18.02 -11.35 1.95
CA LYS A 189 18.64 -10.90 0.70
C LYS A 189 17.90 -9.71 0.14
N PHE A 190 18.66 -8.65 -0.11
CA PHE A 190 18.23 -7.60 -1.02
C PHE A 190 18.19 -8.21 -2.42
N ASP A 191 16.98 -8.32 -2.97
CA ASP A 191 16.82 -8.35 -4.43
C ASP A 191 17.58 -7.14 -5.00
N GLU A 192 18.18 -7.28 -6.18
CA GLU A 192 18.87 -6.19 -6.90
C GLU A 192 17.97 -4.95 -7.06
N ASN A 193 16.67 -5.08 -6.89
CA ASN A 193 15.69 -4.01 -6.99
C ASN A 193 15.36 -3.32 -5.64
N ILE A 194 15.99 -3.71 -4.51
CA ILE A 194 15.81 -3.05 -3.20
C ILE A 194 17.17 -2.53 -2.69
N LEU A 195 17.21 -1.28 -2.23
CA LEU A 195 18.41 -0.61 -1.73
C LEU A 195 18.19 -0.08 -0.31
N ASP A 196 18.81 -0.72 0.68
CA ASP A 196 18.92 -0.21 2.05
C ASP A 196 20.20 0.59 2.21
N LEU A 197 20.05 1.87 2.58
CA LEU A 197 21.18 2.78 2.73
C LEU A 197 21.83 2.70 4.12
N ARG A 198 21.28 1.97 5.10
CA ARG A 198 21.87 1.84 6.47
C ARG A 198 23.34 1.40 6.45
N PRO A 199 23.76 0.36 5.70
CA PRO A 199 25.16 -0.08 5.72
C PRO A 199 26.13 0.99 5.24
N ALA A 200 25.79 1.72 4.17
CA ALA A 200 26.61 2.80 3.63
C ALA A 200 26.74 3.96 4.65
N PHE A 201 25.62 4.33 5.28
CA PHE A 201 25.58 5.41 6.27
C PHE A 201 26.32 5.04 7.56
N LEU A 202 26.14 3.83 8.08
CA LEU A 202 26.86 3.33 9.26
C LEU A 202 28.37 3.26 9.02
N LYS A 203 28.80 2.95 7.79
CA LYS A 203 30.23 2.98 7.42
C LYS A 203 30.76 4.41 7.34
N ALA A 204 29.97 5.36 6.84
CA ALA A 204 30.41 6.72 6.57
C ALA A 204 30.22 7.70 7.73
N LYS A 205 29.39 7.40 8.74
CA LYS A 205 29.03 8.32 9.83
C LYS A 205 30.21 8.84 10.67
N HIS A 206 31.35 8.16 10.63
CA HIS A 206 32.58 8.55 11.32
C HIS A 206 33.44 9.55 10.54
N LEU A 207 33.18 9.72 9.24
CA LEU A 207 33.94 10.64 8.38
C LEU A 207 33.46 12.08 8.54
N ASP A 208 32.15 12.28 8.69
CA ASP A 208 31.50 13.55 9.00
C ASP A 208 30.03 13.29 9.38
N LEU A 209 29.32 14.33 9.85
CA LEU A 209 27.88 14.26 10.11
C LEU A 209 27.13 14.06 8.79
N LEU A 210 26.20 13.10 8.78
CA LEU A 210 25.33 12.79 7.65
C LEU A 210 23.91 13.31 7.84
N TYR A 211 23.55 13.74 9.06
CA TYR A 211 22.25 14.32 9.40
C TYR A 211 22.43 15.69 10.02
N TYR A 212 21.40 16.52 9.89
CA TYR A 212 21.29 17.69 10.74
C TYR A 212 20.96 17.25 12.17
N ILE A 213 21.56 17.93 13.13
CA ILE A 213 21.37 17.71 14.56
C ILE A 213 19.93 18.10 14.93
N THR A 214 19.39 19.16 14.33
CA THR A 214 18.12 19.80 14.74
C THR A 214 16.99 19.65 13.72
N ASP A 215 17.18 18.78 12.72
CA ASP A 215 16.20 18.40 11.69
C ASP A 215 15.95 16.89 11.69
N THR A 216 14.88 16.43 11.04
CA THR A 216 14.65 15.00 10.80
C THR A 216 15.54 14.47 9.66
N HIS A 217 15.83 15.30 8.66
CA HIS A 217 16.47 14.88 7.41
C HIS A 217 17.98 14.69 7.54
N TRP A 218 18.52 13.90 6.60
CA TRP A 218 19.95 13.93 6.32
C TRP A 218 20.40 15.35 5.94
N ASN A 219 21.68 15.66 6.13
CA ASN A 219 22.27 16.87 5.58
C ASN A 219 22.71 16.64 4.12
N GLN A 220 23.27 17.67 3.47
CA GLN A 220 23.63 17.54 2.05
C GLN A 220 24.72 16.49 1.77
N LEU A 221 25.58 16.19 2.75
CA LEU A 221 26.57 15.12 2.60
C LEU A 221 25.92 13.74 2.71
N GLY A 222 25.01 13.55 3.68
CA GLY A 222 24.22 12.32 3.76
C GLY A 222 23.38 12.10 2.50
N ALA A 223 22.70 13.14 2.02
CA ALA A 223 21.97 13.10 0.76
C ALA A 223 22.88 12.73 -0.43
N TYR A 224 24.07 13.33 -0.52
CA TYR A 224 25.04 12.99 -1.57
C TYR A 224 25.49 11.53 -1.50
N LEU A 225 25.77 11.01 -0.30
CA LEU A 225 26.08 9.59 -0.11
C LEU A 225 24.93 8.69 -0.57
N GLY A 226 23.70 8.99 -0.15
CA GLY A 226 22.51 8.27 -0.60
C GLY A 226 22.35 8.30 -2.11
N TYR A 227 22.53 9.47 -2.74
CA TYR A 227 22.55 9.63 -4.19
C TYR A 227 23.61 8.75 -4.86
N LYS A 228 24.84 8.65 -4.32
CA LYS A 228 25.89 7.81 -4.91
C LYS A 228 25.46 6.34 -4.92
N GLU A 229 24.94 5.84 -3.80
CA GLU A 229 24.45 4.45 -3.70
C GLU A 229 23.29 4.17 -4.68
N ILE A 230 22.37 5.14 -4.83
CA ILE A 230 21.29 5.07 -5.82
C ILE A 230 21.87 5.03 -7.24
N LEU A 231 22.84 5.88 -7.56
CA LEU A 231 23.47 5.93 -8.87
C LEU A 231 24.21 4.63 -9.20
N GLU A 232 24.95 4.05 -8.26
CA GLU A 232 25.59 2.74 -8.45
C GLU A 232 24.56 1.65 -8.74
N ARG A 233 23.41 1.70 -8.07
CA ARG A 233 22.35 0.74 -8.35
C ARG A 233 21.72 0.95 -9.73
N ILE A 234 21.55 2.20 -10.16
CA ILE A 234 21.11 2.51 -11.52
C ILE A 234 22.13 2.01 -12.55
N ARG A 235 23.44 2.17 -12.28
CA ARG A 235 24.52 1.65 -13.14
C ARG A 235 24.43 0.14 -13.31
N SER A 236 24.07 -0.63 -12.28
CA SER A 236 23.90 -2.09 -12.45
C SER A 236 22.74 -2.46 -13.38
N HIS A 237 21.69 -1.64 -13.48
CA HIS A 237 20.62 -1.83 -14.47
C HIS A 237 21.01 -1.36 -15.87
N PHE A 238 21.93 -0.39 -15.99
CA PHE A 238 22.36 0.21 -17.27
C PHE A 238 23.89 0.33 -17.39
N PRO A 239 24.64 -0.80 -17.39
CA PRO A 239 26.11 -0.79 -17.22
C PRO A 239 26.88 -0.10 -18.35
N ASN A 240 26.28 -0.01 -19.54
CA ASN A 240 26.92 0.58 -20.73
C ASN A 240 26.48 2.04 -20.97
N ASN A 241 25.75 2.67 -20.05
CA ASN A 241 25.25 4.02 -20.27
C ASN A 241 26.33 5.08 -19.94
N PRO A 242 26.78 5.89 -20.93
CA PRO A 242 27.84 6.86 -20.73
C PRO A 242 27.43 8.09 -19.91
N GLY A 243 26.12 8.30 -19.67
CA GLY A 243 25.60 9.43 -18.88
C GLY A 243 25.60 9.20 -17.37
N LEU A 244 25.84 7.97 -16.90
CA LEU A 244 25.87 7.61 -15.48
C LEU A 244 27.26 7.81 -14.88
N VAL A 245 27.76 9.04 -14.88
CA VAL A 245 29.12 9.39 -14.40
C VAL A 245 29.13 9.94 -12.98
N ASP A 246 30.28 9.93 -12.31
CA ASP A 246 30.41 10.62 -11.03
C ASP A 246 30.48 12.13 -11.25
N LEU A 247 29.70 12.89 -10.48
CA LEU A 247 29.66 14.35 -10.58
C LEU A 247 30.75 15.00 -9.73
N PRO A 248 31.47 16.02 -10.25
CA PRO A 248 32.38 16.82 -9.45
C PRO A 248 31.58 17.61 -8.41
N ILE A 249 32.01 17.56 -7.15
CA ILE A 249 31.38 18.28 -6.05
C ILE A 249 32.35 19.20 -5.34
N GLN A 250 31.82 20.29 -4.81
CA GLN A 250 32.54 21.15 -3.87
C GLN A 250 31.89 21.06 -2.50
N LYS A 251 32.68 20.64 -1.51
CA LYS A 251 32.27 20.61 -0.11
C LYS A 251 32.66 21.91 0.58
N SER A 252 31.69 22.54 1.24
CA SER A 252 31.90 23.69 2.13
C SER A 252 31.08 23.48 3.41
N TYR A 253 31.10 24.44 4.33
CA TYR A 253 30.32 24.37 5.57
C TYR A 253 29.50 25.64 5.77
N LYS A 254 28.30 25.47 6.33
CA LYS A 254 27.41 26.59 6.63
C LYS A 254 26.71 26.40 7.98
N ASN A 255 26.51 27.52 8.66
CA ASN A 255 25.62 27.57 9.82
C ASN A 255 24.16 27.63 9.36
N ALA A 256 23.35 26.72 9.88
CA ALA A 256 21.90 26.76 9.83
C ALA A 256 21.34 27.01 11.23
N THR A 257 20.23 27.73 11.31
CA THR A 257 19.50 27.98 12.55
C THR A 257 18.05 27.66 12.32
N GLY A 258 17.39 26.98 13.26
CA GLY A 258 15.96 26.80 13.18
C GLY A 258 15.51 25.84 12.10
N LEU A 259 16.05 24.62 12.11
CA LEU A 259 15.59 23.53 11.27
C LEU A 259 14.32 22.87 11.84
N ASP A 260 13.76 21.86 11.18
CA ASP A 260 12.37 21.44 11.40
C ASP A 260 12.04 21.08 12.86
N LEU A 261 12.87 20.25 13.52
CA LEU A 261 12.59 19.83 14.90
C LEU A 261 12.79 20.98 15.89
N ALA A 262 13.79 21.84 15.67
CA ALA A 262 14.00 23.03 16.49
C ALA A 262 12.83 24.02 16.39
N ASN A 263 12.26 24.18 15.19
CA ASN A 263 11.06 24.98 14.98
C ASN A 263 9.84 24.36 15.70
N MET A 264 9.68 23.03 15.65
CA MET A 264 8.55 22.34 16.31
C MET A 264 8.52 22.59 17.82
N ILE A 265 9.68 22.73 18.46
CA ILE A 265 9.78 23.03 19.89
C ILE A 265 9.95 24.52 20.20
N ASN A 266 9.76 25.41 19.21
CA ASN A 266 9.87 26.88 19.36
C ASN A 266 11.22 27.34 19.96
N MET A 267 12.31 26.69 19.53
CA MET A 267 13.68 26.97 20.01
C MET A 267 14.64 27.25 18.85
N GLU A 268 14.11 27.72 17.72
CA GLU A 268 14.82 27.89 16.45
C GLU A 268 16.03 28.83 16.52
N LYS A 269 16.01 29.79 17.45
CA LYS A 269 17.11 30.73 17.69
C LYS A 269 18.26 30.16 18.53
N PHE A 270 18.00 29.08 19.26
CA PHE A 270 18.94 28.50 20.24
C PHE A 270 19.63 27.26 19.71
N TYR A 271 18.98 26.58 18.77
CA TYR A 271 19.51 25.42 18.08
C TYR A 271 20.20 25.86 16.79
N LYS A 272 21.47 25.47 16.65
CA LYS A 272 22.31 25.76 15.50
C LYS A 272 22.89 24.47 14.97
N ASP A 273 22.97 24.39 13.66
CA ASP A 273 23.61 23.31 12.93
C ASP A 273 24.83 23.89 12.19
N PHE A 274 25.98 23.25 12.36
CA PHE A 274 27.14 23.47 11.51
C PHE A 274 27.31 22.22 10.65
N SER A 275 26.94 22.32 9.37
CA SER A 275 26.81 21.15 8.51
C SER A 275 27.50 21.34 7.16
N PRO A 276 27.96 20.23 6.55
CA PRO A 276 28.52 20.26 5.21
C PRO A 276 27.45 20.63 4.18
N VAL A 277 27.87 21.43 3.20
CA VAL A 277 27.11 21.85 2.03
C VAL A 277 27.82 21.29 0.80
N ILE A 278 27.05 20.62 -0.05
CA ILE A 278 27.51 20.03 -1.32
C ILE A 278 26.99 20.90 -2.46
N ALA A 279 27.91 21.55 -3.16
CA ALA A 279 27.61 22.31 -4.37
C ALA A 279 27.98 21.49 -5.61
N LEU A 280 27.11 21.53 -6.62
CA LEU A 280 27.40 21.07 -7.98
C LEU A 280 27.75 22.30 -8.83
N PRO A 281 29.04 22.56 -9.10
CA PRO A 281 29.47 23.80 -9.75
C PRO A 281 29.00 23.90 -11.22
N GLU A 282 28.82 22.79 -11.91
CA GLU A 282 28.36 22.73 -13.29
C GLU A 282 27.14 21.80 -13.42
N ALA A 283 25.95 22.34 -13.13
CA ALA A 283 24.70 21.62 -13.29
C ALA A 283 24.08 21.85 -14.69
N CYS A 284 23.74 20.78 -15.40
CA CYS A 284 23.00 20.84 -16.65
C CYS A 284 21.50 20.65 -16.48
N ALA A 285 21.05 20.06 -15.37
CA ALA A 285 19.64 19.73 -15.17
C ALA A 285 18.76 20.97 -15.00
N LYS A 286 17.67 21.03 -15.76
CA LYS A 286 16.71 22.15 -15.77
C LYS A 286 15.29 21.64 -15.55
N LEU A 287 14.44 22.51 -15.00
CA LEU A 287 13.00 22.24 -14.94
C LEU A 287 12.44 22.09 -16.36
N ILE A 288 11.67 21.03 -16.58
CA ILE A 288 11.01 20.73 -17.84
C ILE A 288 9.53 21.07 -17.66
N LYS A 289 9.00 21.93 -18.53
CA LYS A 289 7.59 22.31 -18.49
C LYS A 289 6.74 21.21 -19.13
N ASN A 290 5.99 20.46 -18.32
CA ASN A 290 5.06 19.42 -18.77
C ASN A 290 3.62 19.79 -18.44
N GLU A 291 2.81 19.97 -19.48
CA GLU A 291 1.36 20.15 -19.37
C GLU A 291 0.73 18.76 -19.46
N GLY A 292 0.24 18.22 -18.33
CA GLY A 292 -0.46 16.92 -18.31
C GLY A 292 0.10 15.84 -17.38
N LEU A 293 0.99 16.18 -16.43
CA LEU A 293 1.39 15.24 -15.39
C LEU A 293 0.19 14.81 -14.52
N PRO A 294 0.19 13.57 -13.98
CA PRO A 294 -0.92 13.06 -13.18
C PRO A 294 -1.25 13.99 -12.00
N GLN A 295 -2.52 14.33 -11.81
CA GLN A 295 -2.96 15.11 -10.66
C GLN A 295 -3.27 14.17 -9.48
N LEU A 296 -2.25 13.88 -8.68
CA LEU A 296 -2.40 13.06 -7.48
C LEU A 296 -2.78 13.95 -6.28
N PHE A 297 -3.97 13.70 -5.72
CA PHE A 297 -4.48 14.42 -4.56
C PHE A 297 -3.93 13.80 -3.28
N LEU A 298 -2.80 14.29 -2.77
CA LEU A 298 -2.45 14.02 -1.38
C LEU A 298 -2.08 15.27 -0.57
N LEU A 299 -1.48 16.31 -1.16
CA LEU A 299 -1.02 17.48 -0.42
C LEU A 299 -1.19 18.76 -1.23
N GLU A 300 -1.87 19.76 -0.67
CA GLU A 300 -1.93 21.12 -1.23
C GLU A 300 -0.50 21.62 -1.51
N GLY A 301 -0.22 22.00 -2.76
CA GLY A 301 1.04 22.62 -3.17
C GLY A 301 2.19 21.68 -3.55
N LYS A 302 2.03 20.35 -3.53
CA LYS A 302 3.08 19.39 -3.94
C LYS A 302 2.78 18.70 -5.28
N MET A 303 2.63 19.51 -6.33
CA MET A 303 2.36 19.04 -7.69
C MET A 303 3.57 18.29 -8.26
N PRO A 304 3.36 17.22 -9.06
CA PRO A 304 4.44 16.59 -9.80
C PRO A 304 5.14 17.57 -10.74
N PHE A 305 6.44 17.38 -10.95
CA PHE A 305 7.23 18.17 -11.88
C PHE A 305 8.31 17.34 -12.55
N SER A 306 8.80 17.82 -13.70
CA SER A 306 9.92 17.19 -14.40
C SER A 306 11.19 18.02 -14.33
N ARG A 307 12.34 17.33 -14.27
CA ARG A 307 13.66 17.92 -14.39
C ARG A 307 14.60 16.95 -15.10
N GLY A 308 15.48 17.46 -15.95
CA GLY A 308 16.45 16.63 -16.64
C GLY A 308 17.52 17.42 -17.36
N CYS A 309 18.46 16.71 -17.95
CA CYS A 309 19.61 17.23 -18.66
C CYS A 309 19.68 16.66 -20.08
N ASP A 310 19.82 17.55 -21.07
CA ASP A 310 19.83 17.19 -22.51
C ASP A 310 21.00 16.28 -22.93
N LYS A 311 22.02 16.12 -22.06
CA LYS A 311 23.19 15.27 -22.31
C LYS A 311 22.95 13.79 -21.97
N SER A 312 21.82 13.45 -21.38
CA SER A 312 21.45 12.07 -21.06
C SER A 312 20.28 11.60 -21.92
N ASP A 313 20.19 10.29 -22.10
CA ASP A 313 19.13 9.62 -22.85
C ASP A 313 18.11 8.89 -21.95
N LEU A 314 18.48 8.59 -20.70
CA LEU A 314 17.61 7.84 -19.79
C LEU A 314 16.47 8.71 -19.27
N ARG A 315 15.33 8.09 -19.01
CA ARG A 315 14.18 8.70 -18.35
C ARG A 315 13.81 7.94 -17.09
N ALA A 316 13.35 8.66 -16.08
CA ALA A 316 12.90 8.07 -14.84
C ALA A 316 11.59 8.65 -14.35
N VAL A 317 10.89 7.87 -13.53
CA VAL A 317 9.84 8.36 -12.63
C VAL A 317 10.27 8.04 -11.22
N ILE A 318 10.14 9.00 -10.31
CA ILE A 318 10.42 8.80 -8.89
C ILE A 318 9.21 9.15 -8.03
N PHE A 319 8.72 8.15 -7.29
CA PHE A 319 7.80 8.33 -6.17
C PHE A 319 8.64 8.57 -4.92
N ARG A 320 8.34 9.63 -4.18
CA ARG A 320 9.28 10.16 -3.19
C ARG A 320 8.64 10.86 -2.01
N ASP A 321 9.44 11.07 -0.96
CA ASP A 321 9.13 11.94 0.18
C ASP A 321 10.13 13.11 0.31
N SER A 322 10.21 13.76 1.48
CA SER A 322 11.08 14.93 1.69
C SER A 322 12.57 14.61 1.70
N PHE A 323 12.98 13.36 1.96
CA PHE A 323 14.40 13.01 1.94
C PHE A 323 15.00 13.19 0.54
N SER A 324 14.19 12.96 -0.50
CA SER A 324 14.62 13.18 -1.88
C SER A 324 14.99 14.65 -2.23
N GLU A 325 14.56 15.65 -1.44
CA GLU A 325 14.70 17.07 -1.81
C GLU A 325 16.14 17.47 -2.14
N SER A 326 17.09 16.93 -1.36
CA SER A 326 18.52 17.22 -1.53
C SER A 326 19.20 16.41 -2.64
N ILE A 327 18.55 15.37 -3.18
CA ILE A 327 19.09 14.55 -4.28
C ILE A 327 18.48 14.85 -5.65
N ILE A 328 17.40 15.65 -5.73
CA ILE A 328 16.74 16.01 -7.00
C ILE A 328 17.75 16.53 -8.02
N LEU A 329 18.58 17.50 -7.63
CA LEU A 329 19.53 18.12 -8.55
C LEU A 329 20.59 17.11 -9.05
N PRO A 330 21.41 16.50 -8.18
CA PRO A 330 22.45 15.57 -8.65
C PRO A 330 21.89 14.36 -9.39
N LEU A 331 20.72 13.83 -8.99
CA LEU A 331 20.12 12.70 -9.69
C LEU A 331 19.66 13.10 -11.11
N SER A 332 19.03 14.26 -11.27
CA SER A 332 18.57 14.74 -12.57
C SER A 332 19.67 15.04 -13.59
N GLU A 333 20.94 15.18 -13.18
CA GLU A 333 22.07 15.34 -14.10
C GLU A 333 22.26 14.11 -15.00
N HIS A 334 21.78 12.94 -14.55
CA HIS A 334 21.97 11.65 -15.24
C HIS A 334 20.82 11.24 -16.14
N PHE A 335 19.77 12.05 -16.26
CA PHE A 335 18.54 11.68 -16.97
C PHE A 335 18.11 12.80 -17.90
N LYS A 336 17.66 12.42 -19.09
CA LYS A 336 16.95 13.30 -20.03
C LYS A 336 15.75 13.95 -19.37
N GLU A 337 15.04 13.15 -18.57
CA GLU A 337 13.90 13.58 -17.80
C GLU A 337 13.71 12.66 -16.59
N ILE A 338 13.48 13.25 -15.43
CA ILE A 338 12.89 12.58 -14.27
C ILE A 338 11.59 13.27 -13.91
N VAL A 339 10.51 12.50 -13.80
CA VAL A 339 9.24 12.96 -13.23
C VAL A 339 9.26 12.70 -11.72
N TYR A 340 9.21 13.76 -10.93
CA TYR A 340 9.18 13.69 -9.46
C TYR A 340 7.74 13.77 -8.95
N ILE A 341 7.33 12.75 -8.21
CA ILE A 341 5.96 12.60 -7.71
C ILE A 341 5.96 12.53 -6.19
N TRP A 342 5.32 13.50 -5.55
CA TRP A 342 5.06 13.47 -4.10
C TRP A 342 3.86 12.57 -3.79
N HIS A 343 4.08 11.27 -3.79
CA HIS A 343 3.07 10.27 -3.49
C HIS A 343 3.77 8.91 -3.31
N PRO A 344 3.23 7.99 -2.48
CA PRO A 344 3.57 6.57 -2.61
C PRO A 344 3.30 6.08 -4.03
N TYR A 345 3.83 4.93 -4.44
CA TYR A 345 3.52 4.40 -5.78
C TYR A 345 2.02 4.29 -6.05
N ASP A 346 1.61 4.81 -7.20
CA ASP A 346 0.24 4.74 -7.71
C ASP A 346 0.21 4.11 -9.12
N GLN A 347 -0.57 3.05 -9.29
CA GLN A 347 -0.62 2.31 -10.55
C GLN A 347 -1.33 3.09 -11.66
N ASN A 348 -2.31 3.95 -11.35
CA ASN A 348 -3.01 4.72 -12.37
C ASN A 348 -2.09 5.81 -12.93
N ALA A 349 -1.38 6.52 -12.05
CA ALA A 349 -0.34 7.45 -12.46
C ALA A 349 0.73 6.76 -13.31
N MET A 350 1.16 5.54 -12.93
CA MET A 350 2.12 4.78 -13.75
C MET A 350 1.56 4.38 -15.11
N ASN A 351 0.28 4.01 -15.21
CA ASN A 351 -0.35 3.71 -16.50
C ASN A 351 -0.31 4.93 -17.44
N GLU A 352 -0.57 6.13 -16.91
CA GLU A 352 -0.48 7.39 -17.66
C GLU A 352 0.96 7.69 -18.08
N LEU A 353 1.90 7.65 -17.12
CA LEU A 353 3.30 8.02 -17.33
C LEU A 353 4.08 7.07 -18.24
N THR A 354 3.68 5.79 -18.29
CA THR A 354 4.27 4.82 -19.22
C THR A 354 4.09 5.25 -20.67
N THR A 355 2.97 5.93 -20.99
CA THR A 355 2.72 6.44 -22.34
C THR A 355 3.33 7.83 -22.58
N GLN A 356 3.30 8.70 -21.57
CA GLN A 356 3.76 10.09 -21.67
C GLN A 356 5.28 10.21 -21.59
N SER A 357 5.87 9.75 -20.49
CA SER A 357 7.30 9.91 -20.18
C SER A 357 8.13 8.73 -20.65
N LYS A 358 7.54 7.53 -20.78
CA LYS A 358 8.24 6.29 -21.19
C LYS A 358 9.54 6.10 -20.39
N PRO A 359 9.46 5.99 -19.06
CA PRO A 359 10.66 5.88 -18.22
C PRO A 359 11.39 4.56 -18.48
N ASP A 360 12.71 4.61 -18.45
CA ASP A 360 13.57 3.43 -18.45
C ASP A 360 13.64 2.80 -17.04
N ILE A 361 13.46 3.61 -16.00
CA ILE A 361 13.45 3.17 -14.60
C ILE A 361 12.39 3.88 -13.75
N VAL A 362 11.78 3.13 -12.84
CA VAL A 362 10.94 3.69 -11.77
C VAL A 362 11.65 3.52 -10.44
N ILE A 363 11.73 4.60 -9.66
CA ILE A 363 12.32 4.64 -8.34
C ILE A 363 11.22 4.92 -7.31
N GLU A 364 11.11 4.09 -6.28
CA GLU A 364 10.33 4.39 -5.07
C GLU A 364 11.31 4.72 -3.95
N GLU A 365 11.33 5.96 -3.50
CA GLU A 365 12.12 6.42 -2.36
C GLU A 365 11.21 6.57 -1.14
N CYS A 366 11.64 6.01 -0.01
CA CYS A 366 10.84 5.92 1.19
C CYS A 366 11.73 5.92 2.45
N ALA A 367 11.44 6.79 3.40
CA ALA A 367 12.06 6.74 4.72
C ALA A 367 11.67 5.48 5.52
N GLU A 368 12.62 4.93 6.28
CA GLU A 368 12.45 3.76 7.15
C GLU A 368 11.23 3.92 8.08
N MET A 369 11.05 5.10 8.68
CA MET A 369 9.93 5.42 9.57
C MET A 369 8.53 5.21 8.96
N VAL A 370 8.36 5.31 7.63
CA VAL A 370 7.06 5.18 6.94
C VAL A 370 6.90 3.89 6.12
N LEU A 371 7.90 3.02 6.07
CA LEU A 371 7.97 1.82 5.20
C LEU A 371 6.71 0.94 5.24
N LEU A 372 6.18 0.66 6.44
CA LEU A 372 4.98 -0.16 6.64
C LEU A 372 3.73 0.65 7.02
N TRP A 373 3.87 1.97 7.16
CA TRP A 373 2.75 2.84 7.54
C TRP A 373 1.67 2.89 6.44
N HIS A 374 2.09 2.82 5.18
CA HIS A 374 1.21 2.74 4.01
C HIS A 374 0.47 1.40 3.85
N TYR A 375 0.66 0.48 4.81
CA TYR A 375 0.13 -0.89 4.84
C TYR A 375 -0.67 -1.14 6.14
N PRO A 376 -1.77 -0.42 6.38
CA PRO A 376 -2.66 -0.73 7.50
C PRO A 376 -3.28 -2.12 7.29
N ILE A 377 -3.59 -2.81 8.39
CA ILE A 377 -4.05 -4.21 8.39
C ILE A 377 -5.24 -4.44 7.44
N VAL A 378 -6.20 -3.52 7.42
CA VAL A 378 -7.35 -3.56 6.49
C VAL A 378 -6.91 -3.59 5.03
N LYS A 379 -6.02 -2.67 4.64
CA LYS A 379 -5.50 -2.61 3.28
C LYS A 379 -4.72 -3.87 2.93
N CYS A 380 -3.98 -4.44 3.87
CA CYS A 380 -3.23 -5.68 3.68
C CYS A 380 -4.15 -6.87 3.36
N HIS A 381 -5.22 -7.06 4.14
CA HIS A 381 -6.22 -8.09 3.85
C HIS A 381 -6.91 -7.88 2.50
N ASN A 382 -7.23 -6.63 2.14
CA ASN A 382 -7.78 -6.32 0.82
C ASN A 382 -6.80 -6.68 -0.32
N ILE A 383 -5.51 -6.34 -0.19
CA ILE A 383 -4.46 -6.66 -1.17
C ILE A 383 -4.36 -8.18 -1.38
N ILE A 384 -4.29 -8.94 -0.28
CA ILE A 384 -4.16 -10.40 -0.33
C ILE A 384 -5.45 -11.04 -0.86
N GLY A 385 -6.62 -10.56 -0.44
CA GLY A 385 -7.91 -11.02 -0.94
C GLY A 385 -8.06 -10.82 -2.46
N ASN A 386 -7.64 -9.67 -2.97
CA ASN A 386 -7.64 -9.39 -4.40
C ASN A 386 -6.68 -10.30 -5.18
N ASP A 387 -5.50 -10.61 -4.64
CA ASP A 387 -4.59 -11.59 -5.22
C ASP A 387 -5.21 -13.00 -5.29
N PHE A 388 -5.92 -13.43 -4.24
CA PHE A 388 -6.69 -14.68 -4.30
C PHE A 388 -7.80 -14.63 -5.37
N LEU A 389 -8.49 -13.49 -5.54
CA LEU A 389 -9.49 -13.35 -6.60
C LEU A 389 -8.89 -13.44 -8.00
N GLU A 390 -7.73 -12.85 -8.23
CA GLU A 390 -7.00 -12.94 -9.50
C GLU A 390 -6.60 -14.39 -9.81
N LYS A 391 -6.16 -15.13 -8.79
CA LYS A 391 -5.82 -16.56 -8.88
C LYS A 391 -7.03 -17.50 -8.96
N GLY A 392 -8.25 -16.97 -8.86
CA GLY A 392 -9.48 -17.76 -8.87
C GLY A 392 -9.75 -18.54 -7.57
N GLU A 393 -9.04 -18.21 -6.49
CA GLU A 393 -9.18 -18.80 -5.16
C GLU A 393 -10.25 -18.05 -4.35
N THR A 394 -11.49 -18.03 -4.85
CA THR A 394 -12.57 -17.17 -4.35
C THR A 394 -12.87 -17.36 -2.87
N GLN A 395 -12.80 -18.58 -2.34
CA GLN A 395 -13.06 -18.83 -0.91
C GLN A 395 -11.96 -18.26 -0.02
N LYS A 396 -10.69 -18.35 -0.43
CA LYS A 396 -9.60 -17.72 0.34
C LYS A 396 -9.72 -16.20 0.29
N ALA A 397 -10.13 -15.64 -0.85
CA ALA A 397 -10.40 -14.22 -0.96
C ALA A 397 -11.51 -13.77 0.00
N ILE A 398 -12.64 -14.50 0.04
CA ILE A 398 -13.74 -14.20 0.97
C ILE A 398 -13.25 -14.21 2.42
N ILE A 399 -12.44 -15.19 2.83
CA ILE A 399 -11.88 -15.25 4.18
C ILE A 399 -11.04 -14.00 4.50
N GLU A 400 -10.22 -13.51 3.57
CA GLU A 400 -9.45 -12.29 3.79
C GLU A 400 -10.36 -11.05 3.89
N PHE A 401 -11.40 -10.94 3.06
CA PHE A 401 -12.35 -9.83 3.16
C PHE A 401 -13.21 -9.89 4.43
N GLU A 402 -13.55 -11.08 4.92
CA GLU A 402 -14.24 -11.26 6.20
C GLU A 402 -13.40 -10.75 7.39
N LYS A 403 -12.07 -10.88 7.32
CA LYS A 403 -11.17 -10.26 8.33
C LYS A 403 -11.25 -8.74 8.31
N VAL A 404 -11.43 -8.12 7.13
CA VAL A 404 -11.71 -6.68 7.03
C VAL A 404 -13.05 -6.34 7.68
N LEU A 405 -14.11 -7.11 7.38
CA LEU A 405 -15.44 -6.88 7.94
C LEU A 405 -15.51 -7.11 9.45
N LYS A 406 -14.64 -7.94 10.02
CA LYS A 406 -14.53 -8.09 11.48
C LYS A 406 -14.07 -6.80 12.16
N LEU A 407 -13.22 -6.01 11.49
CA LEU A 407 -12.74 -4.72 11.98
C LEU A 407 -13.72 -3.59 11.61
N TYR A 408 -14.28 -3.65 10.40
CA TYR A 408 -15.16 -2.64 9.83
C TYR A 408 -16.35 -3.31 9.14
N PRO A 409 -17.44 -3.61 9.87
CA PRO A 409 -18.56 -4.44 9.38
C PRO A 409 -19.24 -3.95 8.10
N GLU A 410 -19.21 -2.65 7.83
CA GLU A 410 -19.83 -2.03 6.65
C GLU A 410 -18.80 -1.57 5.61
N HIS A 411 -17.56 -2.08 5.64
CA HIS A 411 -16.51 -1.64 4.70
C HIS A 411 -16.93 -1.89 3.24
N PRO A 412 -17.11 -0.84 2.42
CA PRO A 412 -17.74 -0.97 1.10
C PRO A 412 -16.91 -1.79 0.13
N ASP A 413 -15.58 -1.60 0.07
CA ASP A 413 -14.71 -2.37 -0.82
C ASP A 413 -14.70 -3.87 -0.49
N ALA A 414 -14.63 -4.24 0.80
CA ALA A 414 -14.61 -5.64 1.21
C ALA A 414 -15.93 -6.34 0.88
N LEU A 415 -17.07 -5.69 1.15
CA LEU A 415 -18.39 -6.21 0.75
C LEU A 415 -18.52 -6.32 -0.78
N ASN A 416 -18.08 -5.30 -1.52
CA ASN A 416 -18.04 -5.35 -2.99
C ASN A 416 -17.18 -6.52 -3.48
N ASN A 417 -16.00 -6.73 -2.92
CA ASN A 417 -15.11 -7.81 -3.36
C ASN A 417 -15.66 -9.20 -2.99
N ILE A 418 -16.37 -9.35 -1.86
CA ILE A 418 -17.13 -10.57 -1.55
C ILE A 418 -18.26 -10.77 -2.56
N GLY A 419 -19.02 -9.73 -2.90
CA GLY A 419 -20.05 -9.79 -3.94
C GLY A 419 -19.46 -10.24 -5.28
N PHE A 420 -18.31 -9.71 -5.67
CA PHE A 420 -17.59 -10.12 -6.87
C PHE A 420 -17.09 -11.58 -6.81
N ALA A 421 -16.59 -12.02 -5.65
CA ALA A 421 -16.24 -13.43 -5.42
C ALA A 421 -17.45 -14.35 -5.62
N LEU A 422 -18.61 -13.97 -5.09
CA LEU A 422 -19.87 -14.71 -5.25
C LEU A 422 -20.36 -14.73 -6.70
N MET A 423 -20.13 -13.66 -7.48
CA MET A 423 -20.40 -13.69 -8.93
C MET A 423 -19.54 -14.73 -9.63
N LYS A 424 -18.24 -14.81 -9.32
CA LYS A 424 -17.33 -15.83 -9.86
C LYS A 424 -17.77 -17.25 -9.49
N GLU A 425 -18.40 -17.42 -8.34
CA GLU A 425 -19.01 -18.68 -7.88
C GLU A 425 -20.42 -18.94 -8.44
N ARG A 426 -20.90 -18.15 -9.41
CA ARG A 426 -22.27 -18.23 -9.98
C ARG A 426 -23.39 -18.00 -8.97
N LYS A 427 -23.09 -17.48 -7.77
CA LYS A 427 -24.07 -17.12 -6.72
C LYS A 427 -24.63 -15.72 -6.97
N LEU A 428 -25.14 -15.48 -8.18
CA LEU A 428 -25.55 -14.16 -8.68
C LEU A 428 -26.57 -13.46 -7.79
N ALA A 429 -27.57 -14.19 -7.29
CA ALA A 429 -28.60 -13.61 -6.42
C ALA A 429 -28.01 -13.08 -5.10
N LYS A 430 -27.07 -13.83 -4.49
CA LYS A 430 -26.38 -13.41 -3.26
C LYS A 430 -25.47 -12.21 -3.53
N ALA A 431 -24.73 -12.22 -4.64
CA ALA A 431 -23.90 -11.09 -5.05
C ALA A 431 -24.73 -9.80 -5.22
N ILE A 432 -25.86 -9.87 -5.95
CA ILE A 432 -26.78 -8.75 -6.15
C ILE A 432 -27.30 -8.21 -4.82
N HIS A 433 -27.65 -9.09 -3.88
CA HIS A 433 -28.10 -8.67 -2.55
C HIS A 433 -27.01 -7.88 -1.80
N ILE A 434 -25.77 -8.37 -1.80
CA ILE A 434 -24.64 -7.67 -1.17
C ILE A 434 -24.39 -6.32 -1.84
N PHE A 435 -24.33 -6.26 -3.18
CA PHE A 435 -24.10 -5.00 -3.87
C PHE A 435 -25.20 -3.96 -3.59
N LYS A 436 -26.46 -4.40 -3.51
CA LYS A 436 -27.57 -3.52 -3.12
C LYS A 436 -27.42 -3.01 -1.68
N SER A 437 -26.98 -3.85 -0.76
CA SER A 437 -26.69 -3.45 0.62
C SER A 437 -25.58 -2.41 0.69
N VAL A 438 -24.50 -2.58 -0.09
CA VAL A 438 -23.43 -1.57 -0.17
C VAL A 438 -23.96 -0.24 -0.71
N LEU A 439 -24.71 -0.25 -1.82
CA LEU A 439 -25.23 0.98 -2.43
C LEU A 439 -26.34 1.66 -1.60
N ASN A 440 -26.97 0.94 -0.67
CA ASN A 440 -27.91 1.54 0.27
C ASN A 440 -27.20 2.50 1.25
N ASN A 441 -25.99 2.14 1.68
CA ASN A 441 -25.20 2.95 2.62
C ASN A 441 -24.19 3.86 1.89
N TYR A 442 -23.73 3.47 0.70
CA TYR A 442 -22.70 4.13 -0.09
C TYR A 442 -23.17 4.30 -1.55
N PRO A 443 -24.12 5.20 -1.83
CA PRO A 443 -24.75 5.33 -3.15
C PRO A 443 -23.77 5.71 -4.27
N ASP A 444 -22.68 6.39 -3.91
CA ASP A 444 -21.66 6.86 -4.87
C ASP A 444 -20.51 5.84 -5.09
N HIS A 445 -20.62 4.63 -4.55
CA HIS A 445 -19.58 3.60 -4.72
C HIS A 445 -19.57 3.04 -6.15
N VAL A 446 -18.77 3.67 -7.02
CA VAL A 446 -18.73 3.42 -8.48
C VAL A 446 -18.54 1.95 -8.82
N GLN A 447 -17.52 1.30 -8.24
CA GLN A 447 -17.21 -0.11 -8.54
C GLN A 447 -18.37 -1.06 -8.21
N THR A 448 -19.11 -0.79 -7.13
CA THR A 448 -20.27 -1.60 -6.74
C THR A 448 -21.43 -1.41 -7.70
N LYS A 449 -21.66 -0.17 -8.15
CA LYS A 449 -22.70 0.14 -9.15
C LYS A 449 -22.46 -0.61 -10.45
N ASP A 450 -21.21 -0.66 -10.90
CA ASP A 450 -20.82 -1.41 -12.09
C ASP A 450 -21.00 -2.93 -11.90
N ASN A 451 -20.52 -3.48 -10.79
CA ASN A 451 -20.67 -4.90 -10.49
C ASN A 451 -22.14 -5.32 -10.35
N LEU A 452 -22.98 -4.50 -9.72
CA LEU A 452 -24.42 -4.73 -9.62
C LEU A 452 -25.09 -4.75 -11.00
N ARG A 453 -24.74 -3.79 -11.86
CA ARG A 453 -25.24 -3.72 -13.24
C ARG A 453 -24.91 -5.01 -14.00
N VAL A 454 -23.64 -5.43 -13.96
CA VAL A 454 -23.17 -6.65 -14.64
C VAL A 454 -23.89 -7.89 -14.09
N ALA A 455 -23.96 -8.05 -12.76
CA ALA A 455 -24.62 -9.20 -12.13
C ALA A 455 -26.11 -9.27 -12.48
N THR A 456 -26.80 -8.12 -12.48
CA THR A 456 -28.23 -8.02 -12.79
C THR A 456 -28.50 -8.32 -14.27
N GLN A 457 -27.68 -7.78 -15.19
CA GLN A 457 -27.78 -8.08 -16.61
C GLN A 457 -27.59 -9.57 -16.89
N GLN A 458 -26.57 -10.18 -16.28
CA GLN A 458 -26.30 -11.62 -16.41
C GLN A 458 -27.49 -12.44 -15.92
N LEU A 459 -28.04 -12.15 -14.74
CA LEU A 459 -29.19 -12.89 -14.18
C LEU A 459 -30.45 -12.73 -15.04
N ASN A 460 -30.71 -11.52 -15.55
CA ASN A 460 -31.86 -11.25 -16.44
C ASN A 460 -31.74 -11.99 -17.76
N GLN A 461 -30.55 -12.02 -18.37
CA GLN A 461 -30.30 -12.77 -19.60
C GLN A 461 -30.53 -14.26 -19.38
N ILE A 462 -29.99 -14.83 -18.31
CA ILE A 462 -30.19 -16.25 -17.96
C ILE A 462 -31.68 -16.56 -17.79
N ASN A 463 -32.43 -15.72 -17.06
CA ASN A 463 -33.86 -15.93 -16.85
C ASN A 463 -34.67 -15.84 -18.16
N ARG A 464 -34.34 -14.90 -19.04
CA ARG A 464 -34.97 -14.81 -20.37
C ARG A 464 -34.69 -16.06 -21.20
N THR A 465 -33.44 -16.54 -21.22
CA THR A 465 -33.09 -17.77 -21.94
C THR A 465 -33.84 -18.98 -21.38
N ILE A 466 -33.97 -19.10 -20.06
CA ILE A 466 -34.78 -20.15 -19.41
C ILE A 466 -36.24 -20.08 -19.89
N GLN A 467 -36.84 -18.88 -19.94
CA GLN A 467 -38.22 -18.72 -20.42
C GLN A 467 -38.37 -19.13 -21.89
N THR A 468 -37.43 -18.72 -22.77
CA THR A 468 -37.43 -19.11 -24.18
C THR A 468 -37.27 -20.62 -24.38
N ILE A 469 -36.45 -21.28 -23.57
CA ILE A 469 -36.32 -22.74 -23.63
C ILE A 469 -37.62 -23.40 -23.15
N LYS A 470 -38.23 -22.91 -22.06
CA LYS A 470 -39.50 -23.40 -21.53
C LYS A 470 -40.66 -23.28 -22.53
N SER A 471 -40.74 -22.21 -23.31
CA SER A 471 -41.79 -22.10 -24.34
C SER A 471 -41.59 -23.09 -25.50
N LYS A 472 -40.34 -23.47 -25.82
CA LYS A 472 -40.06 -24.51 -26.83
C LYS A 472 -40.46 -25.91 -26.34
N PHE A 473 -40.37 -26.16 -25.04
CA PHE A 473 -40.80 -27.44 -24.45
C PHE A 473 -42.29 -27.74 -24.66
N GLU A 474 -43.13 -26.71 -24.79
CA GLU A 474 -44.56 -26.88 -25.10
C GLU A 474 -44.78 -27.55 -26.46
N LEU A 475 -43.83 -27.38 -27.39
CA LEU A 475 -43.88 -27.96 -28.73
C LEU A 475 -43.12 -29.29 -28.81
N GLU A 476 -42.05 -29.46 -28.03
CA GLU A 476 -41.13 -30.60 -28.12
C GLU A 476 -40.76 -31.18 -26.73
N PRO A 477 -41.72 -31.77 -25.99
CA PRO A 477 -41.51 -32.19 -24.60
C PRO A 477 -40.50 -33.34 -24.42
N LYS A 478 -40.11 -34.04 -25.49
CA LYS A 478 -39.15 -35.15 -25.48
C LYS A 478 -37.80 -34.80 -26.11
N ASN A 479 -37.51 -33.50 -26.31
CA ASN A 479 -36.24 -33.07 -26.89
C ASN A 479 -35.13 -33.04 -25.82
N HIS A 480 -34.23 -34.02 -25.85
CA HIS A 480 -33.09 -34.11 -24.93
C HIS A 480 -32.16 -32.88 -24.98
N THR A 481 -32.07 -32.21 -26.13
CA THR A 481 -31.22 -31.01 -26.31
C THR A 481 -31.78 -29.82 -25.53
N LEU A 482 -33.11 -29.67 -25.46
CA LEU A 482 -33.74 -28.61 -24.67
C LEU A 482 -33.50 -28.82 -23.16
N HIS A 483 -33.56 -30.07 -22.68
CA HIS A 483 -33.23 -30.40 -21.28
C HIS A 483 -31.77 -30.08 -20.96
N TYR A 484 -30.85 -30.44 -21.85
CA TYR A 484 -29.44 -30.09 -21.70
C TYR A 484 -29.21 -28.57 -21.67
N GLN A 485 -29.81 -27.82 -22.60
CA GLN A 485 -29.70 -26.36 -22.64
C GLN A 485 -30.30 -25.71 -21.39
N LEU A 486 -31.43 -26.24 -20.90
CA LEU A 486 -32.06 -25.76 -19.68
C LEU A 486 -31.17 -26.02 -18.45
N GLY A 487 -30.57 -27.21 -18.36
CA GLY A 487 -29.58 -27.56 -17.35
C GLY A 487 -28.38 -26.62 -17.36
N GLN A 488 -27.85 -26.26 -18.54
CA GLN A 488 -26.79 -25.26 -18.66
C GLN A 488 -27.20 -23.89 -18.12
N GLN A 489 -28.44 -23.43 -18.38
CA GLN A 489 -28.88 -22.13 -17.86
C GLN A 489 -29.09 -22.16 -16.34
N TYR A 490 -29.65 -23.25 -15.80
CA TYR A 490 -29.75 -23.42 -14.35
C TYR A 490 -28.38 -23.46 -13.67
N TYR A 491 -27.42 -24.15 -14.28
CA TYR A 491 -26.04 -24.17 -13.81
C TYR A 491 -25.42 -22.76 -13.81
N ARG A 492 -25.58 -21.99 -14.89
CA ARG A 492 -25.13 -20.58 -14.96
C ARG A 492 -25.84 -19.67 -13.97
N LYS A 493 -27.09 -19.99 -13.60
CA LYS A 493 -27.87 -19.29 -12.57
C LYS A 493 -27.36 -19.57 -11.15
N GLY A 494 -26.56 -20.61 -10.97
CA GLY A 494 -26.14 -21.13 -9.66
C GLY A 494 -27.16 -22.08 -9.03
N ASP A 495 -28.14 -22.56 -9.80
CA ASP A 495 -29.15 -23.53 -9.37
C ASP A 495 -28.68 -24.94 -9.75
N ALA A 496 -27.79 -25.49 -8.92
CA ALA A 496 -27.16 -26.79 -9.16
C ALA A 496 -28.18 -27.94 -9.14
N GLU A 497 -29.17 -27.88 -8.26
CA GLU A 497 -30.20 -28.92 -8.14
C GLU A 497 -31.06 -29.00 -9.41
N ALA A 498 -31.55 -27.85 -9.90
CA ALA A 498 -32.29 -27.80 -11.16
C ALA A 498 -31.40 -28.22 -12.34
N ALA A 499 -30.12 -27.85 -12.35
CA ALA A 499 -29.19 -28.30 -13.39
C ALA A 499 -29.00 -29.82 -13.41
N VAL A 500 -28.81 -30.45 -12.25
CA VAL A 500 -28.71 -31.91 -12.12
C VAL A 500 -29.97 -32.58 -12.66
N LEU A 501 -31.15 -32.09 -12.27
CA LEU A 501 -32.43 -32.66 -12.71
C LEU A 501 -32.56 -32.62 -14.23
N GLU A 502 -32.27 -31.49 -14.85
CA GLU A 502 -32.42 -31.32 -16.30
C GLU A 502 -31.34 -32.08 -17.09
N TYR A 503 -30.11 -32.17 -16.59
CA TYR A 503 -29.09 -33.04 -17.21
C TYR A 503 -29.47 -34.52 -17.12
N ARG A 504 -30.03 -34.98 -16.00
CA ARG A 504 -30.53 -36.36 -15.88
C ARG A 504 -31.63 -36.66 -16.89
N LYS A 505 -32.62 -35.78 -17.04
CA LYS A 505 -33.67 -35.93 -18.06
C LYS A 505 -33.11 -35.99 -19.48
N ALA A 506 -32.10 -35.17 -19.80
CA ALA A 506 -31.44 -35.23 -21.09
C ALA A 506 -30.79 -36.61 -21.35
N ILE A 507 -30.15 -37.18 -20.33
CA ILE A 507 -29.52 -38.51 -20.38
C ILE A 507 -30.57 -39.63 -20.44
N GLU A 508 -31.70 -39.49 -19.74
CA GLU A 508 -32.81 -40.45 -19.79
C GLU A 508 -33.43 -40.53 -21.19
N LEU A 509 -33.58 -39.38 -21.86
CA LEU A 509 -34.10 -39.32 -23.23
C LEU A 509 -33.08 -39.74 -24.29
N LYS A 510 -31.78 -39.57 -24.00
CA LYS A 510 -30.67 -40.01 -24.85
C LYS A 510 -29.50 -40.48 -23.99
N THR A 511 -29.42 -41.81 -23.80
CA THR A 511 -28.50 -42.46 -22.85
C THR A 511 -27.02 -42.31 -23.19
N ASP A 512 -26.69 -42.05 -24.45
CA ASP A 512 -25.33 -41.82 -24.94
C ASP A 512 -24.99 -40.32 -25.13
N TYR A 513 -25.78 -39.40 -24.55
CA TYR A 513 -25.57 -37.97 -24.73
C TYR A 513 -24.36 -37.45 -23.95
N ALA A 514 -23.18 -37.58 -24.55
CA ALA A 514 -21.89 -37.33 -23.93
C ALA A 514 -21.77 -35.94 -23.27
N ASP A 515 -22.30 -34.88 -23.90
CA ASP A 515 -22.22 -33.52 -23.35
C ASP A 515 -23.00 -33.37 -22.03
N ALA A 516 -24.18 -33.98 -21.94
CA ALA A 516 -24.99 -33.94 -20.72
C ALA A 516 -24.34 -34.76 -19.60
N ILE A 517 -23.80 -35.94 -19.93
CA ILE A 517 -23.06 -36.79 -18.98
C ILE A 517 -21.81 -36.05 -18.47
N TYR A 518 -21.08 -35.38 -19.36
CA TYR A 518 -19.87 -34.65 -19.01
C TYR A 518 -20.17 -33.48 -18.07
N ASN A 519 -21.16 -32.65 -18.40
CA ASN A 519 -21.52 -31.52 -17.54
C ASN A 519 -22.11 -31.95 -16.20
N LEU A 520 -22.86 -33.06 -16.15
CA LEU A 520 -23.32 -33.64 -14.90
C LEU A 520 -22.16 -34.17 -14.04
N ALA A 521 -21.15 -34.79 -14.66
CA ALA A 521 -19.94 -35.25 -13.97
C ALA A 521 -19.15 -34.08 -13.38
N ILE A 522 -18.97 -33.01 -14.14
CA ILE A 522 -18.35 -31.76 -13.68
C ILE A 522 -19.14 -31.16 -12.51
N LEU A 523 -20.47 -31.12 -12.60
CA LEU A 523 -21.30 -30.57 -11.53
C LEU A 523 -21.16 -31.36 -10.23
N PHE A 524 -21.11 -32.70 -10.29
CA PHE A 524 -20.80 -33.53 -9.12
C PHE A 524 -19.38 -33.32 -8.61
N ALA A 525 -18.40 -33.14 -9.50
CA ALA A 525 -17.03 -32.85 -9.12
C ALA A 525 -16.92 -31.55 -8.32
N GLU A 526 -17.59 -30.48 -8.75
CA GLU A 526 -17.62 -29.19 -8.05
C GLU A 526 -18.24 -29.28 -6.66
N HIS A 527 -19.25 -30.16 -6.48
CA HIS A 527 -19.88 -30.43 -5.18
C HIS A 527 -19.13 -31.50 -4.36
N LYS A 528 -17.93 -31.88 -4.80
CA LYS A 528 -17.07 -32.91 -4.18
C LYS A 528 -17.72 -34.29 -4.07
N GLU A 529 -18.73 -34.56 -4.89
CA GLU A 529 -19.36 -35.86 -5.04
C GLU A 529 -18.53 -36.75 -5.99
N TYR A 530 -17.25 -36.91 -5.65
CA TYR A 530 -16.22 -37.46 -6.54
C TYR A 530 -16.56 -38.85 -7.07
N ASN A 531 -17.17 -39.72 -6.26
CA ASN A 531 -17.55 -41.06 -6.71
C ASN A 531 -18.62 -41.03 -7.81
N LYS A 532 -19.61 -40.11 -7.72
CA LYS A 532 -20.62 -39.94 -8.77
C LYS A 532 -20.00 -39.38 -10.04
N ALA A 533 -19.10 -38.39 -9.91
CA ALA A 533 -18.35 -37.83 -11.03
C ALA A 533 -17.50 -38.89 -11.74
N ILE A 534 -16.72 -39.68 -10.99
CA ILE A 534 -15.89 -40.77 -11.52
C ILE A 534 -16.74 -41.79 -12.27
N SER A 535 -17.91 -42.18 -11.74
CA SER A 535 -18.81 -43.12 -12.41
C SER A 535 -19.25 -42.60 -13.78
N LEU A 536 -19.61 -41.32 -13.88
CA LEU A 536 -20.04 -40.71 -15.14
C LEU A 536 -18.87 -40.50 -16.10
N PHE A 537 -17.70 -40.06 -15.61
CA PHE A 537 -16.51 -39.97 -16.45
C PHE A 537 -16.04 -41.33 -16.97
N ASN A 538 -16.13 -42.40 -16.17
CA ASN A 538 -15.85 -43.75 -16.64
C ASN A 538 -16.79 -44.18 -17.76
N ALA A 539 -18.09 -43.89 -17.65
CA ALA A 539 -19.03 -44.12 -18.75
C ALA A 539 -18.64 -43.35 -20.03
N LEU A 540 -18.16 -42.12 -19.89
CA LEU A 540 -17.67 -41.33 -21.01
C LEU A 540 -16.40 -41.89 -21.65
N THR A 541 -15.52 -42.58 -20.92
CA THR A 541 -14.34 -43.20 -21.54
C THR A 541 -14.69 -44.26 -22.58
N ALA A 542 -15.89 -44.87 -22.48
CA ALA A 542 -16.40 -45.80 -23.48
C ALA A 542 -17.05 -45.09 -24.67
N LEU A 543 -17.76 -43.97 -24.43
CA LEU A 543 -18.47 -43.21 -25.47
C LEU A 543 -17.55 -42.31 -26.30
N THR A 544 -16.55 -41.70 -25.66
CA THR A 544 -15.62 -40.74 -26.29
C THR A 544 -14.17 -41.06 -25.89
N PRO A 545 -13.62 -42.20 -26.35
CA PRO A 545 -12.32 -42.71 -25.90
C PRO A 545 -11.13 -41.79 -26.22
N ASP A 546 -11.30 -40.86 -27.17
CA ASP A 546 -10.27 -39.91 -27.62
C ASP A 546 -10.34 -38.55 -26.90
N ASN A 547 -11.38 -38.31 -26.09
CA ASN A 547 -11.45 -37.10 -25.27
C ASN A 547 -10.54 -37.25 -24.04
N LEU A 548 -9.29 -36.79 -24.20
CA LEU A 548 -8.21 -36.92 -23.23
C LEU A 548 -8.52 -36.23 -21.89
N SER A 549 -9.32 -35.16 -21.91
CA SER A 549 -9.71 -34.40 -20.73
C SER A 549 -10.48 -35.23 -19.71
N ILE A 550 -11.19 -36.28 -20.14
CA ILE A 550 -11.93 -37.18 -19.24
C ILE A 550 -10.96 -37.95 -18.33
N TYR A 551 -9.88 -38.49 -18.90
CA TYR A 551 -8.87 -39.25 -18.14
C TYR A 551 -8.17 -38.37 -17.12
N TYR A 552 -7.85 -37.14 -17.52
CA TYR A 552 -7.31 -36.11 -16.63
C TYR A 552 -8.29 -35.76 -15.50
N ASN A 553 -9.56 -35.53 -15.81
CA ASN A 553 -10.57 -35.20 -14.81
C ASN A 553 -10.77 -36.35 -13.79
N ILE A 554 -10.74 -37.61 -14.23
CA ILE A 554 -10.79 -38.77 -13.31
C ILE A 554 -9.59 -38.75 -12.36
N ALA A 555 -8.39 -38.45 -12.86
CA ALA A 555 -7.22 -38.30 -12.01
C ALA A 555 -7.40 -37.20 -10.96
N CYS A 556 -7.94 -36.04 -11.35
CA CYS A 556 -8.27 -34.96 -10.42
C CYS A 556 -9.29 -35.40 -9.35
N MET A 557 -10.29 -36.22 -9.71
CA MET A 557 -11.27 -36.74 -8.73
C MET A 557 -10.62 -37.65 -7.69
N TYR A 558 -9.72 -38.55 -8.11
CA TYR A 558 -8.95 -39.38 -7.17
C TYR A 558 -7.98 -38.53 -6.32
N ALA A 559 -7.38 -37.50 -6.90
CA ALA A 559 -6.52 -36.58 -6.16
C ALA A 559 -7.30 -35.82 -5.07
N GLY A 560 -8.53 -35.36 -5.38
CA GLY A 560 -9.44 -34.74 -4.42
C GLY A 560 -9.86 -35.67 -3.27
N GLN A 561 -9.77 -36.99 -3.47
CA GLN A 561 -9.97 -38.01 -2.44
C GLN A 561 -8.68 -38.40 -1.69
N TYR A 562 -7.57 -37.71 -1.90
CA TYR A 562 -6.25 -38.06 -1.33
C TYR A 562 -5.78 -39.47 -1.73
N ARG A 563 -6.09 -39.89 -2.96
CA ARG A 563 -5.72 -41.21 -3.51
C ARG A 563 -4.64 -41.06 -4.60
N PRO A 564 -3.36 -40.84 -4.20
CA PRO A 564 -2.30 -40.51 -5.14
C PRO A 564 -1.95 -41.64 -6.11
N LYS A 565 -2.10 -42.91 -5.70
CA LYS A 565 -1.79 -44.06 -6.56
C LYS A 565 -2.73 -44.12 -7.76
N GLU A 566 -4.02 -44.00 -7.50
CA GLU A 566 -5.08 -44.05 -8.50
C GLU A 566 -5.05 -42.80 -9.39
N ALA A 567 -4.88 -41.62 -8.79
CA ALA A 567 -4.74 -40.38 -9.54
C ALA A 567 -3.58 -40.45 -10.54
N VAL A 568 -2.40 -40.90 -10.10
CA VAL A 568 -1.23 -41.04 -10.98
C VAL A 568 -1.46 -42.10 -12.06
N ALA A 569 -2.09 -43.23 -11.75
CA ALA A 569 -2.41 -44.24 -12.75
C ALA A 569 -3.30 -43.68 -13.89
N TRP A 570 -4.26 -42.81 -13.56
CA TRP A 570 -5.09 -42.12 -14.54
C TRP A 570 -4.34 -41.02 -15.29
N LEU A 571 -3.43 -40.28 -14.65
CA LEU A 571 -2.53 -39.35 -15.35
C LEU A 571 -1.63 -40.08 -16.35
N GLU A 572 -1.03 -41.21 -15.97
CA GLU A 572 -0.24 -42.04 -16.88
C GLU A 572 -1.08 -42.56 -18.04
N LYS A 573 -2.36 -42.90 -17.81
CA LYS A 573 -3.28 -43.27 -18.87
C LYS A 573 -3.59 -42.10 -19.81
N ALA A 574 -3.81 -40.90 -19.27
CA ALA A 574 -4.04 -39.69 -20.05
C ALA A 574 -2.81 -39.35 -20.92
N VAL A 575 -1.61 -39.35 -20.34
CA VAL A 575 -0.34 -39.06 -21.05
C VAL A 575 -0.07 -40.11 -22.14
N ARG A 576 -0.29 -41.40 -21.86
CA ARG A 576 -0.16 -42.46 -22.88
C ARG A 576 -1.10 -42.28 -24.06
N LYS A 577 -2.28 -41.69 -23.84
CA LYS A 577 -3.22 -41.33 -24.91
C LYS A 577 -2.91 -39.99 -25.59
N GLY A 578 -1.86 -39.29 -25.19
CA GLY A 578 -1.38 -38.05 -25.82
C GLY A 578 -1.65 -36.77 -25.04
N TYR A 579 -2.16 -36.83 -23.80
CA TYR A 579 -2.35 -35.63 -22.99
C TYR A 579 -0.98 -35.05 -22.60
N ASN A 580 -0.67 -33.84 -23.05
CA ASN A 580 0.67 -33.24 -22.91
C ASN A 580 0.67 -31.87 -22.21
N ASN A 581 -0.43 -31.48 -21.55
CA ASN A 581 -0.49 -30.23 -20.80
C ASN A 581 0.22 -30.35 -19.44
N TRP A 582 1.54 -30.46 -19.47
CA TRP A 582 2.40 -30.60 -18.30
C TRP A 582 2.31 -29.41 -17.35
N ASN A 583 2.17 -28.19 -17.90
CA ASN A 583 2.00 -27.01 -17.06
C ASN A 583 0.73 -27.13 -16.20
N LEU A 584 -0.38 -27.57 -16.79
CA LEU A 584 -1.61 -27.79 -16.03
C LEU A 584 -1.43 -28.91 -15.00
N ILE A 585 -0.85 -30.07 -15.35
CA ILE A 585 -0.57 -31.14 -14.38
C ILE A 585 0.23 -30.64 -13.16
N LYS A 586 1.26 -29.81 -13.39
CA LYS A 586 2.11 -29.28 -12.32
C LYS A 586 1.42 -28.20 -11.48
N THR A 587 0.53 -27.42 -12.07
CA THR A 587 -0.01 -26.19 -11.46
C THR A 587 -1.49 -26.28 -11.07
N ASP A 588 -2.24 -27.28 -11.53
CA ASP A 588 -3.65 -27.45 -11.22
C ASP A 588 -3.90 -27.76 -9.75
N LYS A 589 -4.70 -26.90 -9.12
CA LYS A 589 -5.06 -26.96 -7.70
C LYS A 589 -5.72 -28.28 -7.31
N ASP A 590 -6.41 -28.96 -8.23
CA ASP A 590 -7.10 -30.22 -7.92
C ASP A 590 -6.09 -31.36 -7.66
N LEU A 591 -4.85 -31.21 -8.15
CA LEU A 591 -3.74 -32.13 -7.90
C LEU A 591 -2.87 -31.71 -6.70
N SER A 592 -3.09 -30.53 -6.11
CA SER A 592 -2.22 -29.96 -5.06
C SER A 592 -1.98 -30.91 -3.88
N ASN A 593 -3.03 -31.59 -3.42
CA ASN A 593 -2.97 -32.52 -2.28
C ASN A 593 -2.12 -33.76 -2.52
N ILE A 594 -1.86 -34.13 -3.78
CA ILE A 594 -1.04 -35.29 -4.12
C ILE A 594 0.36 -34.91 -4.61
N ARG A 595 0.64 -33.62 -4.86
CA ARG A 595 1.94 -33.18 -5.43
C ARG A 595 3.15 -33.61 -4.62
N ASN A 596 3.01 -33.62 -3.29
CA ASN A 596 4.09 -34.00 -2.39
C ASN A 596 4.25 -35.52 -2.23
N SER A 597 3.31 -36.31 -2.77
CA SER A 597 3.38 -37.77 -2.72
C SER A 597 4.54 -38.30 -3.58
N LEU A 598 5.12 -39.42 -3.15
CA LEU A 598 6.19 -40.09 -3.90
C LEU A 598 5.72 -40.50 -5.30
N GLN A 599 4.47 -40.94 -5.43
CA GLN A 599 3.89 -41.36 -6.71
C GLN A 599 3.86 -40.22 -7.71
N PHE A 600 3.41 -39.03 -7.29
CA PHE A 600 3.32 -37.88 -8.16
C PHE A 600 4.70 -37.33 -8.54
N LYS A 601 5.63 -37.23 -7.58
CA LYS A 601 7.00 -36.80 -7.86
C LYS A 601 7.70 -37.71 -8.87
N ASN A 602 7.58 -39.03 -8.69
CA ASN A 602 8.15 -40.00 -9.63
C ASN A 602 7.49 -39.91 -11.01
N PHE A 603 6.17 -39.70 -11.06
CA PHE A 603 5.44 -39.52 -12.33
C PHE A 603 5.94 -38.28 -13.10
N ILE A 604 6.12 -37.14 -12.43
CA ILE A 604 6.67 -35.93 -13.05
C ILE A 604 8.09 -36.21 -13.54
N GLN A 605 8.98 -36.70 -12.66
CA GLN A 605 10.39 -36.96 -13.01
C GLN A 605 10.55 -37.91 -14.21
N LYS A 606 9.68 -38.91 -14.34
CA LYS A 606 9.74 -39.90 -15.42
C LYS A 606 9.30 -39.36 -16.78
N ASN A 607 8.37 -38.41 -16.80
CA ASN A 607 7.64 -38.03 -18.02
C ASN A 607 7.85 -36.57 -18.45
N ASP A 608 8.32 -35.71 -17.54
CA ASP A 608 8.63 -34.31 -17.79
C ASP A 608 10.04 -34.16 -18.37
N ARG A 609 10.20 -34.43 -19.66
CA ARG A 609 11.46 -34.23 -20.40
C ARG A 609 11.61 -32.80 -20.95
N THR A 610 11.08 -31.82 -20.24
CA THR A 610 11.30 -30.39 -20.53
C THR A 610 11.84 -29.75 -19.27
N ASP A 611 13.16 -29.86 -19.08
CA ASP A 611 14.12 -28.78 -18.73
C ASP A 611 15.38 -29.35 -18.04
N THR A 612 16.16 -30.18 -18.75
CA THR A 612 17.59 -30.37 -18.43
C THR A 612 18.40 -29.68 -19.52
N GLY A 613 18.40 -28.34 -19.49
CA GLY A 613 19.39 -27.52 -20.18
C GLY A 613 20.64 -27.42 -19.31
N LEU A 614 21.61 -28.27 -19.63
CA LEU A 614 23.05 -28.00 -19.44
C LEU A 614 23.48 -26.81 -20.29
#